data_AF-A0AAX3LFY4-F1
#
_entry.id   AF-A0AAX3LFY4-F1
#
_cell.length_a   1.000
_cell.length_b   1.000
_cell.length_c   1.000
_cell.angle_alpha   90.00
_cell.angle_beta   90.00
_cell.angle_gamma   90.00
#
_symmetry.space_group_name_H-M   'P 1'
#
loop_
_entity.id
_entity.type
_entity.pdbx_description
1 polymer ?
#
loop_
_entity_poly.entity_id
_entity_poly.type
_entity_poly.pdbx_seq_one_letter_code
_entity_poly.pdbx_strand_id
1 'polypeptide(L)'
;MKKEVWASLASLLPIATAFWACIKYIYGFLKNGKLIKLRYFYKEYGEHLDDEDKKYISKLLKEKVMRQVVPVPSWSNRMKMVYILNRCDLTLSLRKIAILSRYLKFDGKRFYFLVDTKYLLKRKAAWFAGVVYLAYALAPIKFYHEIFFGFMSTNIAYLFSLLCVCMAIFLFNAYPSKEQIQGANGRMLKLSVLDYEKHCKKSMQ
;
A
#
# COMPACT_ATOMS: atom_id res chain seq x y z
N MET A 1 14.01 -29.01 26.34
CA MET A 1 13.09 -27.84 26.35
C MET A 1 13.64 -26.58 25.66
N LYS A 2 14.61 -25.79 26.21
CA LYS A 2 15.07 -24.55 25.52
C LYS A 2 15.73 -24.82 24.14
N LYS A 3 16.67 -25.76 24.04
CA LYS A 3 17.39 -26.06 22.77
C LYS A 3 16.47 -26.57 21.65
N GLU A 4 15.46 -27.37 21.97
CA GLU A 4 14.52 -27.91 20.98
C GLU A 4 13.59 -26.83 20.41
N VAL A 5 13.12 -25.90 21.25
CA VAL A 5 12.33 -24.75 20.80
C VAL A 5 13.16 -23.85 19.88
N TRP A 6 14.42 -23.56 20.25
CA TRP A 6 15.33 -22.80 19.39
C TRP A 6 15.70 -23.54 18.09
N ALA A 7 15.88 -24.86 18.12
CA ALA A 7 16.14 -25.67 16.94
C ALA A 7 14.92 -25.71 15.98
N SER A 8 13.70 -25.81 16.52
CA SER A 8 12.46 -25.74 15.74
C SER A 8 12.21 -24.35 15.14
N LEU A 9 12.54 -23.27 15.86
CA LEU A 9 12.50 -21.90 15.34
C LEU A 9 13.54 -21.69 14.24
N ALA A 10 14.74 -22.24 14.42
CA ALA A 10 15.82 -22.17 13.44
C ALA A 10 15.48 -22.94 12.15
N SER A 11 14.80 -24.08 12.23
CA SER A 11 14.36 -24.83 11.05
C SER A 11 13.15 -24.20 10.34
N LEU A 12 12.33 -23.43 11.06
CA LEU A 12 11.22 -22.65 10.49
C LEU A 12 11.67 -21.42 9.70
N LEU A 13 12.82 -20.83 10.03
CA LEU A 13 13.36 -19.66 9.33
C LEU A 13 13.55 -19.87 7.82
N PRO A 14 14.25 -20.91 7.32
CA PRO A 14 14.44 -21.13 5.89
C PRO A 14 13.12 -21.44 5.15
N ILE A 15 12.16 -22.08 5.83
CA ILE A 15 10.82 -22.34 5.27
C ILE A 15 10.06 -21.02 5.13
N ALA A 16 10.09 -20.17 6.16
CA ALA A 16 9.44 -18.86 6.14
C ALA A 16 10.07 -17.92 5.10
N THR A 17 11.39 -17.94 4.92
CA THR A 17 12.05 -17.12 3.88
C THR A 17 11.74 -17.60 2.47
N ALA A 18 11.73 -18.91 2.23
CA ALA A 18 11.33 -19.48 0.94
C ALA A 18 9.86 -19.19 0.62
N PHE A 19 8.97 -19.34 1.60
CA PHE A 19 7.56 -19.00 1.47
C PHE A 19 7.36 -17.51 1.18
N TRP A 20 8.08 -16.63 1.88
CA TRP A 20 8.06 -15.19 1.62
C TRP A 20 8.59 -14.84 0.23
N ALA A 21 9.65 -15.50 -0.24
CA ALA A 21 10.19 -15.32 -1.58
C ALA A 21 9.16 -15.74 -2.65
N CYS A 22 8.47 -16.86 -2.44
CA CYS A 22 7.41 -17.34 -3.33
C CYS A 22 6.24 -16.34 -3.40
N ILE A 23 5.76 -15.86 -2.25
CA ILE A 23 4.73 -14.81 -2.16
C ILE A 23 5.19 -13.56 -2.90
N LYS A 24 6.43 -13.12 -2.69
CA LYS A 24 7.00 -11.93 -3.34
C LYS A 24 7.06 -12.10 -4.86
N TYR A 25 7.40 -13.29 -5.35
CA TYR A 25 7.43 -13.62 -6.77
C TYR A 25 6.02 -13.61 -7.39
N ILE A 26 5.06 -14.31 -6.78
CA ILE A 26 3.66 -14.34 -7.23
C ILE A 26 3.07 -12.92 -7.25
N TYR A 27 3.31 -12.16 -6.19
CA TYR A 27 2.86 -10.78 -6.10
C TYR A 27 3.51 -9.90 -7.18
N GLY A 28 4.81 -10.06 -7.44
CA GLY A 28 5.52 -9.36 -8.51
C GLY A 28 4.96 -9.69 -9.89
N PHE A 29 4.68 -10.96 -10.15
CA PHE A 29 4.11 -11.45 -11.40
C PHE A 29 2.69 -10.90 -11.62
N LEU A 30 1.81 -10.99 -10.61
CA LEU A 30 0.45 -10.44 -10.68
C LEU A 30 0.44 -8.91 -10.87
N LYS A 31 1.36 -8.21 -10.18
CA LYS A 31 1.46 -6.74 -10.25
C LYS A 31 2.00 -6.25 -11.59
N ASN A 32 2.91 -6.98 -12.23
CA ASN A 32 3.64 -6.52 -13.42
C ASN A 32 3.21 -7.22 -14.71
N GLY A 33 2.53 -8.36 -14.68
CA GLY A 33 2.21 -9.16 -15.87
C GLY A 33 1.43 -8.39 -16.92
N LYS A 34 0.40 -7.61 -16.51
CA LYS A 34 -0.36 -6.75 -17.43
C LYS A 34 0.43 -5.55 -17.97
N LEU A 35 1.53 -5.15 -17.34
CA LEU A 35 2.38 -4.04 -17.79
C LEU A 35 3.45 -4.55 -18.76
N ILE A 36 4.06 -5.69 -18.43
CA ILE A 36 5.03 -6.39 -19.28
C ILE A 36 4.38 -6.78 -20.60
N LYS A 37 3.17 -7.38 -20.58
CA LYS A 37 2.41 -7.69 -21.80
C LYS A 37 2.15 -6.45 -22.64
N LEU A 38 1.66 -5.36 -22.05
CA LEU A 38 1.34 -4.13 -22.79
C LEU A 38 2.61 -3.50 -23.41
N ARG A 39 3.73 -3.54 -22.70
CA ARG A 39 5.02 -3.06 -23.19
C ARG A 39 5.56 -3.92 -24.33
N TYR A 40 5.39 -5.24 -24.23
CA TYR A 40 5.77 -6.19 -25.27
C TYR A 40 4.94 -5.99 -26.54
N PHE A 41 3.61 -5.93 -26.41
CA PHE A 41 2.70 -5.63 -27.54
C PHE A 41 3.03 -4.30 -28.22
N TYR A 42 3.28 -3.24 -27.45
CA TYR A 42 3.65 -1.94 -28.02
C TYR A 42 5.01 -1.99 -28.75
N LYS A 43 5.94 -2.82 -28.29
CA LYS A 43 7.27 -2.95 -28.91
C LYS A 43 7.22 -3.78 -30.20
N GLU A 44 6.40 -4.83 -30.23
CA GLU A 44 6.36 -5.81 -31.32
C GLU A 44 5.37 -5.44 -32.44
N TYR A 45 4.23 -4.86 -32.07
CA TYR A 45 3.17 -4.46 -33.03
C TYR A 45 3.05 -2.95 -33.15
N GLY A 46 3.97 -2.19 -32.55
CA GLY A 46 3.98 -0.73 -32.54
C GLY A 46 3.87 -0.12 -33.92
N GLU A 47 4.55 -0.69 -34.91
CA GLU A 47 4.55 -0.19 -36.29
C GLU A 47 3.21 -0.36 -37.01
N HIS A 48 2.35 -1.26 -36.54
CA HIS A 48 1.05 -1.59 -37.15
C HIS A 48 -0.12 -0.90 -36.43
N LEU A 49 0.17 -0.11 -35.41
CA LEU A 49 -0.81 0.66 -34.66
C LEU A 49 -0.93 2.06 -35.25
N ASP A 50 -2.16 2.56 -35.35
CA ASP A 50 -2.43 3.94 -35.67
C ASP A 50 -1.87 4.87 -34.58
N ASP A 51 -1.60 6.12 -34.95
CA ASP A 51 -0.98 7.09 -34.03
C ASP A 51 -1.87 7.41 -32.82
N GLU A 52 -3.18 7.34 -32.97
CA GLU A 52 -4.12 7.45 -31.84
C GLU A 52 -3.97 6.29 -30.84
N ASP A 53 -3.86 5.06 -31.34
CA ASP A 53 -3.69 3.86 -30.52
C ASP A 53 -2.32 3.83 -29.84
N LYS A 54 -1.27 4.24 -30.55
CA LYS A 54 0.06 4.42 -29.95
C LYS A 54 0.01 5.41 -28.79
N LYS A 55 -0.65 6.55 -28.99
CA LYS A 55 -0.81 7.59 -27.96
C LYS A 55 -1.63 7.07 -26.78
N TYR A 56 -2.68 6.30 -27.03
CA TYR A 56 -3.50 5.66 -26.00
C TYR A 56 -2.72 4.62 -25.18
N ILE A 57 -2.00 3.70 -25.83
CA ILE A 57 -1.20 2.66 -25.16
C ILE A 57 -0.04 3.29 -24.38
N SER A 58 0.64 4.28 -24.93
CA SER A 58 1.68 5.04 -24.24
C SER A 58 1.14 5.73 -22.98
N LYS A 59 -0.04 6.34 -23.07
CA LYS A 59 -0.74 6.93 -21.91
C LYS A 59 -1.06 5.87 -20.84
N LEU A 60 -1.56 4.69 -21.23
CA LEU A 60 -1.84 3.58 -20.30
C LEU A 60 -0.57 3.02 -19.64
N LEU A 61 0.52 2.88 -20.39
CA LEU A 61 1.82 2.46 -19.86
C LEU A 61 2.33 3.47 -18.84
N LYS A 62 2.37 4.76 -19.20
CA LYS A 62 2.76 5.85 -18.30
C LYS A 62 1.90 5.86 -17.05
N GLU A 63 0.59 5.67 -17.20
CA GLU A 63 -0.31 5.64 -16.07
C GLU A 63 -0.04 4.45 -15.13
N LYS A 64 0.14 3.24 -15.66
CA LYS A 64 0.43 2.05 -14.86
C LYS A 64 1.78 2.17 -14.15
N VAL A 65 2.82 2.64 -14.84
CA VAL A 65 4.15 2.88 -14.23
C VAL A 65 4.02 3.91 -13.11
N MET A 66 3.36 5.04 -13.37
CA MET A 66 3.17 6.08 -12.35
C MET A 66 2.34 5.58 -11.16
N ARG A 67 1.33 4.71 -11.35
CA ARG A 67 0.59 4.08 -10.24
C ARG A 67 1.46 3.17 -9.39
N GLN A 68 2.47 2.52 -9.98
CA GLN A 68 3.39 1.67 -9.23
C GLN A 68 4.35 2.49 -8.35
N VAL A 69 4.76 3.68 -8.84
CA VAL A 69 5.62 4.62 -8.10
C VAL A 69 4.81 5.40 -7.06
N VAL A 70 3.62 5.87 -7.43
CA VAL A 70 2.73 6.68 -6.60
C VAL A 70 1.32 6.07 -6.64
N PRO A 71 0.93 5.25 -5.64
CA PRO A 71 -0.33 4.50 -5.62
C PRO A 71 -1.55 5.38 -5.32
N VAL A 72 -1.75 6.43 -6.12
CA VAL A 72 -2.81 7.42 -5.97
C VAL A 72 -3.80 7.27 -7.12
N PRO A 73 -5.11 7.07 -6.86
CA PRO A 73 -6.07 6.79 -7.92
C PRO A 73 -6.37 8.01 -8.80
N SER A 74 -6.51 9.22 -8.21
CA SER A 74 -6.78 10.45 -8.95
C SER A 74 -5.53 10.95 -9.69
N TRP A 75 -5.65 11.24 -11.00
CA TRP A 75 -4.55 11.76 -11.82
C TRP A 75 -4.00 13.09 -11.29
N SER A 76 -4.89 14.04 -10.95
CA SER A 76 -4.48 15.35 -10.40
C SER A 76 -3.69 15.18 -9.10
N ASN A 77 -4.19 14.37 -8.17
CA ASN A 77 -3.49 14.12 -6.91
C ASN A 77 -2.21 13.31 -7.14
N ARG A 78 -2.16 12.44 -8.14
CA ARG A 78 -0.95 11.68 -8.48
C ARG A 78 0.17 12.61 -8.95
N MET A 79 -0.10 13.55 -9.84
CA MET A 79 0.90 14.52 -10.30
C MET A 79 1.43 15.39 -9.15
N LYS A 80 0.54 15.86 -8.28
CA LYS A 80 0.92 16.59 -7.05
C LYS A 80 1.80 15.72 -6.14
N MET A 81 1.42 14.47 -5.93
CA MET A 81 2.17 13.54 -5.09
C MET A 81 3.52 13.14 -5.68
N VAL A 82 3.65 12.99 -7.01
CA VAL A 82 4.94 12.78 -7.69
C VAL A 82 5.85 13.98 -7.45
N TYR A 83 5.33 15.20 -7.62
CA TYR A 83 6.08 16.42 -7.34
C TYR A 83 6.55 16.49 -5.88
N ILE A 84 5.65 16.21 -4.93
CA ILE A 84 5.94 16.21 -3.50
C ILE A 84 6.99 15.15 -3.18
N LEU A 85 6.84 13.91 -3.61
CA LEU A 85 7.76 12.81 -3.27
C LEU A 85 9.15 12.98 -3.89
N ASN A 86 9.26 13.61 -5.07
CA ASN A 86 10.56 13.89 -5.68
C ASN A 86 11.34 14.99 -4.96
N ARG A 87 10.66 15.90 -4.25
CA ARG A 87 11.27 17.08 -3.61
C ARG A 87 11.23 17.03 -2.08
N CYS A 88 10.41 16.16 -1.51
CA CYS A 88 10.28 15.92 -0.10
C CYS A 88 10.39 14.42 0.14
N ASP A 89 11.42 14.04 0.87
CA ASP A 89 11.49 12.69 1.42
C ASP A 89 10.43 12.56 2.50
N LEU A 90 9.31 11.92 2.17
CA LEU A 90 8.28 11.56 3.13
C LEU A 90 8.64 10.19 3.68
N THR A 91 8.99 10.11 4.97
CA THR A 91 9.34 8.86 5.70
C THR A 91 8.15 7.89 5.87
N LEU A 92 7.09 8.04 5.07
CA LEU A 92 5.88 7.25 5.11
C LEU A 92 5.95 6.15 4.06
N SER A 93 5.42 4.97 4.38
CA SER A 93 5.28 3.91 3.40
C SER A 93 4.34 4.32 2.26
N LEU A 94 4.57 3.79 1.05
CA LEU A 94 3.74 4.07 -0.14
C LEU A 94 2.24 3.85 0.11
N ARG A 95 1.87 2.90 0.96
CA ARG A 95 0.48 2.66 1.34
C ARG A 95 -0.11 3.78 2.20
N LYS A 96 0.64 4.28 3.17
CA LYS A 96 0.24 5.42 4.00
C LYS A 96 0.09 6.68 3.15
N ILE A 97 1.02 6.88 2.21
CA ILE A 97 0.97 7.92 1.18
C ILE A 97 -0.29 7.78 0.31
N ALA A 98 -0.63 6.56 -0.13
CA ALA A 98 -1.85 6.28 -0.91
C ALA A 98 -3.11 6.75 -0.16
N ILE A 99 -3.20 6.44 1.13
CA ILE A 99 -4.34 6.82 1.98
C ILE A 99 -4.39 8.34 2.16
N LEU A 100 -3.25 8.98 2.49
CA LEU A 100 -3.15 10.42 2.70
C LEU A 100 -3.39 11.23 1.43
N SER A 101 -3.07 10.71 0.25
CA SER A 101 -3.29 11.39 -1.03
C SER A 101 -4.74 11.82 -1.28
N ARG A 102 -5.71 11.14 -0.66
CA ARG A 102 -7.14 11.48 -0.73
C ARG A 102 -7.49 12.72 0.08
N TYR A 103 -6.63 13.07 1.03
CA TYR A 103 -6.75 14.20 1.95
C TYR A 103 -5.72 15.30 1.64
N LEU A 104 -5.02 15.18 0.50
CA LEU A 104 -4.12 16.22 0.01
C LEU A 104 -4.95 17.43 -0.42
N LYS A 105 -4.67 18.58 0.19
CA LYS A 105 -5.22 19.87 -0.17
C LYS A 105 -4.12 20.76 -0.73
N PHE A 106 -4.54 21.65 -1.62
CA PHE A 106 -3.71 22.67 -2.23
C PHE A 106 -4.47 23.98 -2.17
N ASP A 107 -3.91 24.94 -1.44
CA ASP A 107 -4.52 26.24 -1.16
C ASP A 107 -3.91 27.36 -2.02
N GLY A 108 -3.40 27.01 -3.21
CA GLY A 108 -2.68 27.95 -4.09
C GLY A 108 -1.27 28.36 -3.61
N LYS A 109 -0.98 28.24 -2.31
CA LYS A 109 0.34 28.60 -1.73
C LYS A 109 1.08 27.43 -1.10
N ARG A 110 0.38 26.38 -0.65
CA ARG A 110 0.98 25.25 0.07
C ARG A 110 0.26 23.94 -0.21
N PHE A 111 1.01 22.85 -0.13
CA PHE A 111 0.49 21.49 -0.06
C PHE A 111 0.43 21.03 1.40
N TYR A 112 -0.70 20.46 1.81
CA TYR A 112 -0.83 19.87 3.13
C TYR A 112 -1.86 18.73 3.13
N PHE A 113 -1.69 17.79 4.05
CA PHE A 113 -2.69 16.77 4.35
C PHE A 113 -3.67 17.33 5.38
N LEU A 114 -4.94 17.48 4.99
CA LEU A 114 -6.02 17.93 5.86
C LEU A 114 -6.66 16.72 6.56
N VAL A 115 -6.51 16.64 7.88
CA VAL A 115 -7.09 15.56 8.67
C VAL A 115 -8.53 15.90 9.04
N ASP A 116 -9.47 15.46 8.21
CA ASP A 116 -10.90 15.67 8.46
C ASP A 116 -11.46 14.70 9.51
N THR A 117 -12.64 15.01 10.05
CA THR A 117 -13.43 14.11 10.92
C THR A 117 -13.66 12.75 10.28
N LYS A 118 -13.88 12.71 8.96
CA LYS A 118 -14.00 11.47 8.16
C LYS A 118 -12.74 10.61 8.23
N TYR A 119 -11.54 11.21 8.22
CA TYR A 119 -10.29 10.47 8.38
C TYR A 119 -10.20 9.86 9.78
N LEU A 120 -10.51 10.66 10.82
CA LEU A 120 -10.47 10.22 12.20
C LEU A 120 -11.46 9.06 12.44
N LEU A 121 -12.66 9.15 11.87
CA LEU A 121 -13.67 8.09 11.96
C LEU A 121 -13.16 6.79 11.32
N LYS A 122 -12.59 6.85 10.11
CA LYS A 122 -12.04 5.68 9.42
C LYS A 122 -10.85 5.06 10.17
N ARG A 123 -9.99 5.89 10.75
CA ARG A 123 -8.87 5.43 11.59
C ARG A 123 -9.38 4.74 12.85
N LYS A 124 -10.38 5.32 13.54
CA LYS A 124 -11.02 4.71 14.72
C LYS A 124 -11.72 3.40 14.37
N ALA A 125 -12.44 3.33 13.25
CA ALA A 125 -13.10 2.12 12.79
C ALA A 125 -12.08 1.01 12.47
N ALA A 126 -10.97 1.33 11.80
CA ALA A 126 -9.90 0.37 11.56
C ALA A 126 -9.25 -0.11 12.86
N TRP A 127 -9.03 0.80 13.81
CA TRP A 127 -8.52 0.44 15.13
C TRP A 127 -9.49 -0.49 15.88
N PHE A 128 -10.78 -0.14 15.92
CA PHE A 128 -11.81 -0.97 16.55
C PHE A 128 -11.90 -2.36 15.90
N ALA A 129 -11.89 -2.43 14.57
CA ALA A 129 -11.83 -3.69 13.85
C ALA A 129 -10.57 -4.50 14.25
N GLY A 130 -9.42 -3.85 14.40
CA GLY A 130 -8.19 -4.49 14.89
C GLY A 130 -8.35 -5.09 16.29
N VAL A 131 -9.02 -4.39 17.21
CA VAL A 131 -9.36 -4.91 18.55
C VAL A 131 -10.26 -6.14 18.45
N VAL A 132 -11.28 -6.09 17.60
CA VAL A 132 -12.19 -7.22 17.35
C VAL A 132 -11.40 -8.43 16.84
N TYR A 133 -10.53 -8.27 15.84
CA TYR A 133 -9.67 -9.37 15.36
C TYR A 133 -8.75 -9.93 16.45
N LEU A 134 -8.25 -9.09 17.36
CA LEU A 134 -7.46 -9.55 18.51
C LEU A 134 -8.30 -10.33 19.52
N ALA A 135 -9.53 -9.89 19.79
CA ALA A 135 -10.46 -10.62 20.64
C ALA A 135 -10.76 -12.00 20.03
N TYR A 136 -10.95 -12.08 18.71
CA TYR A 136 -11.07 -13.35 18.01
C TYR A 136 -9.78 -14.18 18.14
N ALA A 137 -8.59 -13.60 17.96
CA ALA A 137 -7.34 -14.33 18.10
C ALA A 137 -7.12 -14.94 19.49
N LEU A 138 -7.56 -14.26 20.55
CA LEU A 138 -7.39 -14.65 21.95
C LEU A 138 -8.51 -15.55 22.49
N ALA A 139 -9.62 -15.69 21.76
CA ALA A 139 -10.70 -16.56 22.21
C ALA A 139 -10.22 -18.02 22.28
N PRO A 140 -10.74 -18.82 23.24
CA PRO A 140 -10.23 -20.17 23.49
C PRO A 140 -10.28 -21.02 22.22
N ILE A 141 -9.16 -21.65 21.86
CA ILE A 141 -9.08 -22.48 20.64
C ILE A 141 -10.11 -23.61 20.65
N LYS A 142 -10.43 -24.16 21.84
CA LYS A 142 -11.52 -25.13 22.02
C LYS A 142 -12.87 -24.60 21.56
N PHE A 143 -13.17 -23.32 21.81
CA PHE A 143 -14.41 -22.66 21.39
C PHE A 143 -14.52 -22.59 19.86
N TYR A 144 -13.43 -22.28 19.16
CA TYR A 144 -13.42 -22.30 17.69
C TYR A 144 -13.54 -23.71 17.11
N HIS A 145 -12.82 -24.65 17.71
CA HIS A 145 -12.84 -26.03 17.26
C HIS A 145 -14.23 -26.64 17.42
N GLU A 146 -14.91 -26.42 18.55
CA GLU A 146 -16.25 -26.98 18.77
C GLU A 146 -17.35 -26.26 17.98
N ILE A 147 -17.28 -24.93 17.80
CA ILE A 147 -18.40 -24.15 17.22
C ILE A 147 -18.27 -23.94 15.71
N PHE A 148 -17.06 -23.72 15.19
CA PHE A 148 -16.86 -23.32 13.79
C PHE A 148 -16.14 -24.38 12.96
N PHE A 149 -15.25 -25.15 13.57
CA PHE A 149 -14.29 -26.00 12.88
C PHE A 149 -14.35 -27.46 13.33
N GLY A 150 -15.49 -27.95 13.85
CA GLY A 150 -15.59 -29.28 14.50
C GLY A 150 -15.14 -30.49 13.68
N PHE A 151 -15.01 -30.32 12.37
CA PHE A 151 -14.51 -31.32 11.41
C PHE A 151 -13.05 -31.11 10.97
N MET A 152 -12.41 -30.01 11.35
CA MET A 152 -11.08 -29.59 10.90
C MET A 152 -10.04 -29.77 12.01
N SER A 153 -8.81 -30.11 11.62
CA SER A 153 -7.69 -30.27 12.55
C SER A 153 -7.47 -29.02 13.41
N THR A 154 -7.12 -29.21 14.69
CA THR A 154 -6.70 -28.15 15.63
C THR A 154 -5.61 -27.23 15.06
N ASN A 155 -4.76 -27.72 14.15
CA ASN A 155 -3.76 -26.93 13.43
C ASN A 155 -4.38 -25.76 12.63
N ILE A 156 -5.58 -25.94 12.09
CA ILE A 156 -6.29 -24.91 11.32
C ILE A 156 -6.77 -23.79 12.24
N ALA A 157 -7.19 -24.11 13.47
CA ALA A 157 -7.57 -23.11 14.46
C ALA A 157 -6.37 -22.26 14.92
N TYR A 158 -5.19 -22.85 15.08
CA TYR A 158 -3.95 -22.11 15.36
C TYR A 158 -3.58 -21.17 14.20
N LEU A 159 -3.67 -21.65 12.95
CA LEU A 159 -3.41 -20.83 11.76
C LEU A 159 -4.39 -19.66 11.66
N PHE A 160 -5.67 -19.89 11.95
CA PHE A 160 -6.70 -18.84 11.95
C PHE A 160 -6.42 -17.76 13.00
N SER A 161 -6.05 -18.16 14.23
CA SER A 161 -5.66 -17.20 15.28
C SER A 161 -4.45 -16.36 14.85
N LEU A 162 -3.42 -16.98 14.27
CA LEU A 162 -2.26 -16.28 13.74
C LEU A 162 -2.65 -15.26 12.64
N LEU A 163 -3.54 -15.63 11.71
CA LEU A 163 -4.04 -14.73 10.68
C LEU A 163 -4.82 -13.54 11.28
N CYS A 164 -5.60 -13.78 12.34
CA CYS A 164 -6.30 -12.72 13.05
C CYS A 164 -5.34 -11.73 13.72
N VAL A 165 -4.25 -12.22 14.34
CA VAL A 165 -3.19 -11.35 14.89
C VAL A 165 -2.53 -10.52 13.79
N CYS A 166 -2.16 -11.14 12.67
CA CYS A 166 -1.58 -10.43 11.52
C CYS A 166 -2.53 -9.33 10.99
N MET A 167 -3.83 -9.62 10.90
CA MET A 167 -4.85 -8.65 10.48
C MET A 167 -5.02 -7.52 11.49
N ALA A 168 -4.99 -7.80 12.79
CA ALA A 168 -5.05 -6.77 13.83
C ALA A 168 -3.86 -5.80 13.74
N ILE A 169 -2.63 -6.33 13.64
CA ILE A 169 -1.41 -5.53 13.47
C ILE A 169 -1.50 -4.67 12.21
N PHE A 170 -1.99 -5.24 11.11
CA PHE A 170 -2.18 -4.55 9.85
C PHE A 170 -3.19 -3.39 9.96
N LEU A 171 -4.31 -3.60 10.66
CA LEU A 171 -5.36 -2.60 10.85
C LEU A 171 -4.90 -1.46 11.75
N PHE A 172 -4.18 -1.76 12.83
CA PHE A 172 -3.59 -0.74 13.71
C PHE A 172 -2.58 0.16 12.99
N ASN A 173 -1.83 -0.40 12.04
CA ASN A 173 -0.81 0.32 11.27
C ASN A 173 -1.30 0.88 9.93
N ALA A 174 -2.57 0.63 9.56
CA ALA A 174 -3.10 1.00 8.26
C ALA A 174 -3.12 2.52 8.04
N TYR A 175 -3.44 3.29 9.08
CA TYR A 175 -3.58 4.74 9.01
C TYR A 175 -2.42 5.45 9.71
N PRO A 176 -1.80 6.46 9.09
CA PRO A 176 -0.78 7.27 9.76
C PRO A 176 -1.27 7.98 11.03
N SER A 177 -0.38 8.11 12.01
CA SER A 177 -0.63 8.84 13.27
C SER A 177 -0.67 10.35 13.06
N LYS A 178 -1.15 11.12 14.05
CA LYS A 178 -1.16 12.59 13.97
C LYS A 178 0.26 13.14 13.83
N GLU A 179 1.22 12.61 14.58
CA GLU A 179 2.63 12.97 14.51
C GLU A 179 3.24 12.67 13.14
N GLN A 180 2.93 11.50 12.56
CA GLN A 180 3.36 11.13 11.21
C GLN A 180 2.84 12.12 10.15
N ILE A 181 1.60 12.60 10.31
CA ILE A 181 1.00 13.57 9.40
C ILE A 181 1.59 14.96 9.62
N GLN A 182 1.81 15.37 10.87
CA GLN A 182 2.45 16.64 11.20
C GLN A 182 3.88 16.70 10.68
N GLY A 183 4.66 15.63 10.86
CA GLY A 183 6.00 15.51 10.30
C GLY A 183 6.00 15.58 8.77
N ALA A 184 5.06 14.89 8.11
CA ALA A 184 4.90 14.97 6.66
C ALA A 184 4.52 16.39 6.20
N ASN A 185 3.55 17.03 6.85
CA ASN A 185 3.13 18.41 6.57
C ASN A 185 4.29 19.39 6.79
N GLY A 186 5.06 19.25 7.87
CA GLY A 186 6.22 20.09 8.16
C GLY A 186 7.30 19.99 7.08
N ARG A 187 7.51 18.81 6.50
CA ARG A 187 8.42 18.64 5.34
C ARG A 187 7.87 19.30 4.09
N MET A 188 6.56 19.15 3.83
CA MET A 188 5.90 19.76 2.67
C MET A 188 5.84 21.29 2.73
N LEU A 189 5.95 21.92 3.92
CA LEU A 189 6.03 23.38 4.05
C LEU A 189 7.25 23.98 3.34
N LYS A 190 8.31 23.18 3.12
CA LYS A 190 9.53 23.61 2.42
C LYS A 190 9.34 23.69 0.89
N LEU A 191 8.22 23.21 0.36
CA LEU A 191 7.94 23.25 -1.07
C LEU A 191 7.44 24.63 -1.48
N SER A 192 8.14 25.25 -2.44
CA SER A 192 7.63 26.41 -3.15
C SER A 192 6.59 25.96 -4.20
N VAL A 193 5.50 26.71 -4.29
CA VAL A 193 4.40 26.44 -5.25
C VAL A 193 4.65 27.06 -6.63
N LEU A 194 5.45 28.14 -6.68
CA LEU A 194 5.90 28.73 -7.95
C LEU A 194 6.67 27.70 -8.79
N ASP A 195 7.43 26.82 -8.14
CA ASP A 195 8.14 25.73 -8.81
C ASP A 195 7.21 24.62 -9.31
N TYR A 196 6.05 24.43 -8.68
CA TYR A 196 5.02 23.50 -9.13
C TYR A 196 4.30 24.03 -10.37
N GLU A 197 3.92 25.31 -10.39
CA GLU A 197 3.27 25.93 -11.55
C GLU A 197 4.21 25.97 -12.76
N LYS A 198 5.50 26.29 -12.56
CA LYS A 198 6.53 26.18 -13.61
C LYS A 198 6.69 24.75 -14.12
N HIS A 199 6.63 23.76 -13.24
CA HIS A 199 6.69 22.34 -13.62
C HIS A 199 5.48 21.91 -14.43
N CYS A 200 4.27 22.34 -14.05
CA CYS A 200 3.05 22.09 -14.83
C CYS A 200 3.10 22.74 -16.21
N LYS A 201 3.55 24.01 -16.32
CA LYS A 201 3.71 24.71 -17.61
C LYS A 201 4.70 24.00 -18.55
N LYS A 202 5.85 23.55 -18.02
CA LYS A 202 6.83 22.77 -18.81
C LYS A 202 6.33 21.39 -19.24
N SER A 203 5.34 20.81 -18.55
CA SER A 203 4.79 19.48 -18.89
C SER A 203 3.62 19.52 -19.88
N MET A 204 3.15 20.72 -20.24
CA MET A 204 2.06 20.95 -21.20
C MET A 204 2.55 21.53 -22.55
N GLN A 205 3.83 21.89 -22.65
CA GLN A 205 4.55 22.11 -23.91
C GLN A 205 5.17 20.80 -24.38
#